data_AF-A0A5N9APJ9-F1
#
_entry.id   AF-A0A5N9APJ9-F1
#
_cell.length_a   1.000
_cell.length_b   1.000
_cell.length_c   1.000
_cell.angle_alpha   90.00
_cell.angle_beta   90.00
_cell.angle_gamma   90.00
#
_symmetry.space_group_name_H-M   'P 1'
#
loop_
_entity.id
_entity.type
_entity.pdbx_description
1 polymer ?
#
loop_
_entity_poly.entity_id
_entity_poly.type
_entity_poly.pdbx_seq_one_letter_code
_entity_poly.pdbx_strand_id
1 'polypeptide(L)'
;MTLITATIRNRRDFFYAYDLWSRGTSQVEITDKVTVTSRTVERWVNLFRTAPKEETVKDQPFRLLNMKKYDMDWGDADSVITSRREHIKNGSMRWSGSYRNVPMPTGREVFWLFSLGKMQTFQPDSPPKGRTSPIQLLHSFVDRLVTHERETLFGQEPTVTEEKLNEELEELQGRLFV
;
A
#
# COMPACT_ATOMS: atom_id res chain seq x y z
N MET A 1 -1.26 -19.05 -11.28
CA MET A 1 -1.55 -18.55 -9.92
C MET A 1 -2.75 -19.30 -9.39
N THR A 2 -2.66 -19.89 -8.20
CA THR A 2 -3.82 -20.48 -7.54
C THR A 2 -4.53 -19.36 -6.78
N LEU A 3 -5.74 -18.99 -7.21
CA LEU A 3 -6.55 -17.97 -6.55
C LEU A 3 -7.15 -18.55 -5.27
N ILE A 4 -7.07 -17.79 -4.17
CA ILE A 4 -7.72 -18.16 -2.92
C ILE A 4 -9.19 -17.80 -3.03
N THR A 5 -10.07 -18.78 -3.21
CA THR A 5 -11.53 -18.56 -3.27
C THR A 5 -12.15 -18.73 -1.89
N ALA A 6 -12.09 -17.69 -1.06
CA ALA A 6 -12.78 -17.67 0.23
C ALA A 6 -13.68 -16.43 0.32
N THR A 7 -14.95 -16.57 0.66
CA THR A 7 -15.82 -15.40 0.86
C THR A 7 -15.41 -14.66 2.14
N ILE A 8 -14.90 -13.43 2.00
CA ILE A 8 -14.43 -12.64 3.13
C ILE A 8 -15.54 -11.68 3.58
N ARG A 9 -16.05 -11.92 4.80
CA ARG A 9 -16.91 -10.96 5.52
C ARG A 9 -16.02 -9.96 6.25
N ASN A 10 -16.45 -8.70 6.37
CA ASN A 10 -15.66 -7.59 6.95
C ASN A 10 -14.36 -7.31 6.16
N ARG A 11 -14.52 -7.04 4.86
CA ARG A 11 -13.44 -6.80 3.89
C ARG A 11 -12.37 -5.81 4.38
N ARG A 12 -12.80 -4.69 4.97
CA ARG A 12 -11.89 -3.67 5.52
C ARG A 12 -10.96 -4.24 6.60
N ASP A 13 -11.53 -4.94 7.57
CA ASP A 13 -10.76 -5.54 8.67
C ASP A 13 -9.88 -6.68 8.19
N PHE A 14 -10.31 -7.43 7.18
CA PHE A 14 -9.49 -8.47 6.57
C PHE A 14 -8.22 -7.91 5.93
N PHE A 15 -8.33 -6.89 5.07
CA PHE A 15 -7.16 -6.30 4.41
C PHE A 15 -6.29 -5.51 5.38
N TYR A 16 -6.89 -4.92 6.42
CA TYR A 16 -6.12 -4.32 7.50
C TYR A 16 -5.35 -5.37 8.31
N ALA A 17 -5.97 -6.50 8.65
CA ALA A 17 -5.28 -7.63 9.30
C ALA A 17 -4.17 -8.20 8.42
N TYR A 18 -4.39 -8.30 7.10
CA TYR A 18 -3.37 -8.74 6.15
C TYR A 18 -2.17 -7.80 6.14
N ASP A 19 -2.39 -6.48 6.10
CA ASP A 19 -1.32 -5.48 6.14
C ASP A 19 -0.51 -5.55 7.45
N LEU A 20 -1.18 -5.72 8.59
CA LEU A 20 -0.50 -5.93 9.88
C LEU A 20 0.32 -7.22 9.89
N TRP A 21 -0.26 -8.32 9.39
CA TRP A 21 0.37 -9.63 9.34
C TRP A 21 1.60 -9.63 8.42
N SER A 22 1.51 -9.02 7.23
CA SER A 22 2.63 -8.94 6.28
C SER A 22 3.81 -8.13 6.82
N ARG A 23 3.55 -7.23 7.78
CA ARG A 23 4.54 -6.46 8.54
C ARG A 23 5.10 -7.19 9.77
N GLY A 24 4.65 -8.41 10.03
CA GLY A 24 5.12 -9.25 11.14
C GLY A 24 4.39 -9.04 12.46
N THR A 25 3.26 -8.35 12.47
CA THR A 25 2.41 -8.21 13.67
C THR A 25 1.88 -9.58 14.08
N SER A 26 1.90 -9.89 15.38
CA SER A 26 1.44 -11.19 15.88
C SER A 26 -0.09 -11.34 15.77
N GLN A 27 -0.58 -12.58 15.73
CA GLN A 27 -2.03 -12.86 15.68
C GLN A 27 -2.78 -12.26 16.88
N VAL A 28 -2.15 -12.25 18.06
CA VAL A 28 -2.73 -11.66 19.28
C VAL A 28 -2.90 -10.16 19.10
N GLU A 29 -1.84 -9.46 18.70
CA GLU A 29 -1.90 -8.00 18.47
C GLU A 29 -2.84 -7.61 17.31
N ILE A 30 -2.95 -8.44 16.27
CA ILE A 30 -3.94 -8.22 15.19
C ILE A 30 -5.35 -8.30 15.77
N THR A 31 -5.62 -9.29 16.63
CA THR A 31 -6.92 -9.46 17.27
C THR A 31 -7.32 -8.23 18.07
N ASP A 32 -6.37 -7.60 18.77
CA ASP A 32 -6.62 -6.37 19.54
C ASP A 32 -6.89 -5.13 18.67
N LYS A 33 -6.54 -5.18 17.37
CA LYS A 33 -6.63 -4.06 16.42
C LYS A 33 -7.83 -4.15 15.48
N VAL A 34 -8.52 -5.29 15.41
CA VAL A 34 -9.67 -5.51 14.51
C VAL A 34 -10.95 -5.73 15.29
N THR A 35 -12.10 -5.58 14.63
CA THR A 35 -13.41 -5.68 15.29
C THR A 35 -13.95 -7.11 15.36
N VAL A 36 -13.24 -8.07 14.78
CA VAL A 36 -13.67 -9.47 14.66
C VAL A 36 -13.10 -10.37 15.77
N THR A 37 -13.72 -11.53 15.97
CA THR A 37 -13.27 -12.50 16.98
C THR A 37 -11.87 -13.06 16.69
N SER A 38 -11.15 -13.47 17.73
CA SER A 38 -9.85 -14.16 17.63
C SER A 38 -9.90 -15.38 16.70
N ARG A 39 -10.99 -16.16 16.73
CA ARG A 39 -11.23 -17.30 15.83
C ARG A 39 -11.32 -16.88 14.36
N THR A 40 -11.90 -15.71 14.09
CA THR A 40 -11.94 -15.15 12.73
C THR A 40 -10.54 -14.72 12.29
N VAL A 41 -9.78 -14.06 13.15
CA VAL A 41 -8.38 -13.66 12.87
C VAL A 41 -7.51 -14.88 12.61
N GLU A 42 -7.63 -15.94 13.40
CA GLU A 42 -6.89 -17.20 13.20
C GLU A 42 -7.16 -17.80 11.81
N ARG A 43 -8.43 -17.82 11.39
CA ARG A 43 -8.82 -18.29 10.04
C ARG A 43 -8.19 -17.42 8.95
N TRP A 44 -8.20 -16.09 9.12
CA TRP A 44 -7.57 -15.17 8.17
C TRP A 44 -6.05 -15.36 8.11
N VAL A 45 -5.37 -15.48 9.26
CA VAL A 45 -3.92 -15.74 9.30
C VAL A 45 -3.56 -17.05 8.61
N ASN A 46 -4.36 -18.10 8.79
CA ASN A 46 -4.18 -19.35 8.05
C ASN A 46 -4.37 -19.16 6.55
N LEU A 47 -5.33 -18.33 6.13
CA LEU A 47 -5.51 -17.96 4.73
C LEU A 47 -4.30 -17.20 4.17
N PHE A 48 -3.78 -16.22 4.91
CA PHE A 48 -2.60 -15.44 4.50
C PHE A 48 -1.38 -16.33 4.27
N ARG A 49 -1.18 -17.35 5.11
CA ARG A 49 -0.09 -18.33 4.98
C ARG A 49 -0.20 -19.21 3.72
N THR A 50 -1.40 -19.36 3.16
CA THR A 50 -1.64 -20.12 1.93
C THR A 50 -1.45 -19.29 0.66
N ALA A 51 -1.33 -17.97 0.77
CA ALA A 51 -1.10 -17.11 -0.38
C ALA A 51 0.31 -17.35 -0.99
N PRO A 52 0.45 -17.21 -2.33
CA PRO A 52 1.74 -17.36 -3.00
C PRO A 52 2.85 -16.53 -2.34
N LYS A 53 4.01 -17.15 -2.08
CA LYS A 53 5.14 -16.47 -1.42
C LYS A 53 5.67 -15.32 -2.26
N GLU A 54 5.66 -15.49 -3.58
CA GLU A 54 6.11 -14.51 -4.56
C GLU A 54 5.28 -13.21 -4.49
N GLU A 55 3.99 -13.32 -4.14
CA GLU A 55 3.10 -12.18 -3.97
C GLU A 55 3.17 -11.58 -2.57
N THR A 56 3.15 -12.43 -1.53
CA THR A 56 3.18 -11.95 -0.13
C THR A 56 4.49 -11.28 0.25
N VAL A 57 5.62 -11.64 -0.38
CA VAL A 57 6.90 -10.95 -0.19
C VAL A 57 6.84 -9.49 -0.67
N LYS A 58 6.01 -9.16 -1.65
CA LYS A 58 5.82 -7.77 -2.10
C LYS A 58 5.14 -6.92 -1.03
N ASP A 59 4.31 -7.52 -0.17
CA ASP A 59 3.60 -6.84 0.92
C ASP A 59 4.42 -6.74 2.22
N GLN A 60 5.65 -7.24 2.25
CA GLN A 60 6.56 -7.07 3.38
C GLN A 60 7.16 -5.66 3.40
N PRO A 61 7.58 -5.15 4.58
CA PRO A 61 8.31 -3.89 4.69
C PRO A 61 9.50 -3.84 3.73
N PHE A 62 9.58 -2.77 2.96
CA PHE A 62 10.63 -2.55 1.99
C PHE A 62 11.99 -2.52 2.70
N ARG A 63 12.92 -3.33 2.19
CA ARG A 63 14.31 -3.38 2.67
C ARG A 63 15.18 -2.68 1.64
N LEU A 64 15.96 -1.69 2.08
CA LEU A 64 16.90 -0.94 1.23
C LEU A 64 17.87 -1.86 0.47
N LEU A 65 18.23 -3.01 1.05
CA LEU A 65 19.06 -4.02 0.37
C LEU A 65 18.45 -4.56 -0.94
N ASN A 66 17.13 -4.40 -1.14
CA ASN A 66 16.43 -4.82 -2.35
C ASN A 66 16.31 -3.72 -3.42
N MET A 67 16.86 -2.50 -3.24
CA MET A 67 16.74 -1.41 -4.22
C MET A 67 17.18 -1.81 -5.62
N LYS A 68 18.26 -2.61 -5.73
CA LYS A 68 18.74 -3.12 -7.03
C LYS A 68 17.71 -3.97 -7.78
N LYS A 69 16.78 -4.65 -7.09
CA LYS A 69 15.72 -5.43 -7.73
C LYS A 69 14.70 -4.55 -8.46
N TYR A 70 14.64 -3.29 -8.07
CA TYR A 70 13.71 -2.30 -8.61
C TYR A 70 14.40 -1.30 -9.52
N ASP A 71 15.70 -1.49 -9.84
CA ASP A 71 16.48 -0.52 -10.62
C ASP A 71 16.39 0.91 -10.04
N MET A 72 16.53 0.97 -8.71
CA MET A 72 16.37 2.17 -7.88
C MET A 72 17.72 2.54 -7.26
N ASP A 73 18.10 3.81 -7.31
CA ASP A 73 19.26 4.33 -6.59
C ASP A 73 18.91 4.80 -5.16
N TRP A 74 19.91 5.24 -4.41
CA TRP A 74 19.68 5.70 -3.03
C TRP A 74 18.85 6.99 -2.94
N GLY A 75 18.99 7.91 -3.89
CA GLY A 75 18.24 9.17 -3.92
C GLY A 75 16.77 8.93 -4.24
N ASP A 76 16.50 8.04 -5.19
CA ASP A 76 15.17 7.57 -5.54
C ASP A 76 14.46 6.90 -4.35
N ALA A 77 15.18 6.00 -3.66
CA ALA A 77 14.65 5.30 -2.50
C ALA A 77 14.31 6.27 -1.36
N ASP A 78 15.20 7.24 -1.08
CA ASP A 78 14.98 8.24 -0.04
C ASP A 78 13.77 9.12 -0.35
N SER A 79 13.61 9.54 -1.61
CA SER A 79 12.46 10.33 -2.08
C SER A 79 11.13 9.57 -1.92
N VAL A 80 11.07 8.30 -2.36
CA VAL A 80 9.86 7.46 -2.23
C VAL A 80 9.51 7.20 -0.76
N ILE A 81 10.51 6.91 0.08
CA ILE A 81 10.28 6.67 1.51
C ILE A 81 9.82 7.95 2.21
N THR A 82 10.45 9.09 1.91
CA THR A 82 10.15 10.38 2.54
C THR A 82 8.76 10.88 2.14
N SER A 83 8.44 10.90 0.85
CA SER A 83 7.11 11.28 0.35
C SER A 83 5.99 10.42 0.96
N ARG A 84 6.17 9.10 1.05
CA ARG A 84 5.16 8.22 1.67
C ARG A 84 4.97 8.52 3.15
N ARG A 85 6.06 8.77 3.89
CA ARG A 85 5.97 9.15 5.30
C ARG A 85 5.24 10.48 5.48
N GLU A 86 5.49 11.46 4.62
CA GLU A 86 4.78 12.74 4.63
C GLU A 86 3.30 12.59 4.29
N HIS A 87 2.95 11.74 3.32
CA HIS A 87 1.57 11.43 3.00
C HIS A 87 0.82 10.82 4.19
N ILE A 88 1.41 9.83 4.85
CA ILE A 88 0.83 9.20 6.05
C ILE A 88 0.61 10.24 7.17
N LYS A 89 1.56 11.17 7.34
CA LYS A 89 1.48 12.25 8.34
C LYS A 89 0.37 13.24 8.02
N ASN A 90 0.24 13.66 6.76
CA ASN A 90 -0.68 14.71 6.31
C ASN A 90 -2.12 14.21 6.10
N GLY A 91 -2.33 12.90 5.89
CA GLY A 91 -3.65 12.26 5.76
C GLY A 91 -4.37 11.95 7.09
N SER A 92 -3.72 12.19 8.24
CA SER A 92 -4.21 11.93 9.60
C SER A 92 -4.39 10.44 9.98
N MET A 93 -3.28 9.77 10.30
CA MET A 93 -3.21 9.05 11.57
C MET A 93 -2.44 9.97 12.51
N ARG A 94 -3.13 10.80 13.32
CA ARG A 94 -2.50 11.55 14.43
C ARG A 94 -2.05 10.55 15.50
N TRP A 95 -0.97 9.83 15.24
CA TRP A 95 -0.21 9.16 16.27
C TRP A 95 0.75 10.18 16.84
N SER A 96 0.43 10.67 18.04
CA SER A 96 1.37 11.41 18.86
C SER A 96 2.57 10.52 19.17
N GLY A 97 3.68 10.73 18.47
CA GLY A 97 4.95 10.13 18.87
C GLY A 97 5.87 9.84 17.71
N SER A 98 6.99 10.57 17.70
CA SER A 98 8.27 10.22 17.08
C SER A 98 8.26 9.78 15.60
N TYR A 99 9.09 10.44 14.79
CA TYR A 99 9.46 10.07 13.42
C TYR A 99 9.87 8.58 13.25
N ARG A 100 10.10 7.83 14.33
CA ARG A 100 10.46 6.41 14.35
C ARG A 100 9.29 5.44 14.19
N ASN A 101 8.03 5.88 14.30
CA ASN A 101 6.87 4.98 14.37
C ASN A 101 6.03 4.90 13.08
N VAL A 102 6.41 5.59 12.00
CA VAL A 102 5.72 5.44 10.71
C VAL A 102 6.16 4.12 10.08
N PRO A 103 5.23 3.18 9.80
CA PRO A 103 5.61 1.89 9.22
C PRO A 103 6.28 2.12 7.87
N MET A 104 7.39 1.41 7.63
CA MET A 104 8.06 1.43 6.33
C MET A 104 7.08 1.05 5.22
N PRO A 105 7.11 1.70 4.04
CA PRO A 105 6.30 1.24 2.92
C PRO A 105 6.63 -0.21 2.57
N THR A 106 5.67 -0.94 2.05
CA THR A 106 5.83 -2.29 1.51
C THR A 106 6.56 -2.25 0.17
N GLY A 107 7.17 -3.37 -0.24
CA GLY A 107 7.80 -3.46 -1.55
C GLY A 107 6.85 -3.16 -2.71
N ARG A 108 5.56 -3.52 -2.58
CA ARG A 108 4.49 -3.27 -3.56
C ARG A 108 4.18 -1.77 -3.67
N GLU A 109 4.06 -1.07 -2.54
CA GLU A 109 3.89 0.39 -2.52
C GLU A 109 5.11 1.09 -3.14
N VAL A 110 6.33 0.67 -2.77
CA VAL A 110 7.56 1.25 -3.31
C VAL A 110 7.67 1.02 -4.81
N PHE A 111 7.34 -0.19 -5.29
CA PHE A 111 7.33 -0.49 -6.72
C PHE A 111 6.42 0.45 -7.51
N TRP A 112 5.17 0.64 -7.06
CA TRP A 112 4.22 1.49 -7.75
C TRP A 112 4.58 2.97 -7.66
N LEU A 113 4.97 3.46 -6.47
CA LEU A 113 5.42 4.84 -6.29
C LEU A 113 6.62 5.16 -7.16
N PHE A 114 7.57 4.23 -7.26
CA PHE A 114 8.74 4.40 -8.10
C PHE A 114 8.42 4.29 -9.59
N SER A 115 7.59 3.33 -9.99
CA SER A 115 7.23 3.14 -11.41
C SER A 115 6.44 4.34 -11.94
N LEU A 116 5.48 4.84 -11.17
CA LEU A 116 4.75 6.07 -11.49
C LEU A 116 5.64 7.31 -11.32
N GLY A 117 6.57 7.30 -10.36
CA GLY A 117 7.64 8.28 -10.18
C GLY A 117 8.55 8.44 -11.39
N LYS A 118 8.91 7.32 -12.03
CA LYS A 118 9.70 7.29 -13.28
C LYS A 118 8.91 7.83 -14.48
N MET A 119 7.58 7.83 -14.43
CA MET A 119 6.76 8.36 -15.53
C MET A 119 6.84 9.89 -15.65
N GLN A 120 7.32 10.60 -14.61
CA GLN A 120 7.88 11.95 -14.72
C GLN A 120 8.47 12.39 -13.37
N THR A 121 9.61 13.10 -13.40
CA THR A 121 10.19 13.77 -12.23
C THR A 121 9.14 14.62 -11.54
N PHE A 122 8.61 14.13 -10.42
CA PHE A 122 7.77 14.89 -9.51
C PHE A 122 8.59 16.09 -9.04
N GLN A 123 8.46 17.25 -9.70
CA GLN A 123 8.92 18.49 -9.11
C GLN A 123 7.96 18.80 -7.95
N PRO A 124 8.47 18.84 -6.71
CA PRO A 124 7.66 19.11 -5.53
C PRO A 124 7.36 20.61 -5.47
N ASP A 125 6.69 21.14 -6.48
CA ASP A 125 6.11 22.47 -6.38
C ASP A 125 4.91 22.37 -5.44
N SER A 126 5.04 23.04 -4.30
CA SER A 126 3.99 23.07 -3.29
C SER A 126 2.69 23.57 -3.93
N PRO A 127 1.57 22.84 -3.79
CA PRO A 127 0.32 23.26 -4.41
C PRO A 127 -0.12 24.60 -3.84
N PRO A 128 -0.83 25.43 -4.63
CA PRO A 128 -1.58 26.55 -4.09
C PRO A 128 -2.45 26.08 -2.92
N LYS A 129 -2.50 26.86 -1.84
CA LYS A 129 -3.31 26.56 -0.64
C LYS A 129 -4.72 26.10 -1.05
N GLY A 130 -5.12 24.91 -0.60
CA GLY A 130 -6.45 24.35 -0.85
C GLY A 130 -6.54 23.31 -1.96
N ARG A 131 -5.45 23.00 -2.69
CA ARG A 131 -5.39 21.87 -3.64
C ARG A 131 -4.69 20.65 -3.02
N THR A 132 -5.22 19.45 -3.29
CA THR A 132 -4.56 18.18 -2.96
C THR A 132 -3.19 18.15 -3.63
N SER A 133 -2.15 17.82 -2.88
CA SER A 133 -0.80 17.78 -3.43
C SER A 133 -0.66 16.72 -4.54
N PRO A 134 0.09 16.99 -5.63
CA PRO A 134 0.52 15.98 -6.60
C PRO A 134 0.99 14.68 -5.93
N ILE A 135 1.77 14.80 -4.85
CA ILE A 135 2.25 13.70 -4.02
C ILE A 135 1.09 12.98 -3.33
N GLN A 136 0.12 13.71 -2.76
CA GLN A 136 -1.06 13.11 -2.13
C GLN A 136 -1.96 12.38 -3.13
N LEU A 137 -2.14 12.91 -4.34
CA LEU A 137 -2.89 12.24 -5.41
C LEU A 137 -2.20 10.94 -5.83
N LEU A 138 -0.89 10.98 -6.04
CA LEU A 138 -0.08 9.79 -6.35
C LEU A 138 -0.25 8.71 -5.27
N HIS A 139 -0.01 9.05 -4.01
CA HIS A 139 -0.10 8.06 -2.93
C HIS A 139 -1.51 7.49 -2.76
N SER A 140 -2.54 8.32 -2.94
CA SER A 140 -3.94 7.87 -2.89
C SER A 140 -4.25 6.89 -4.01
N PHE A 141 -3.70 7.12 -5.21
CA PHE A 141 -3.85 6.22 -6.34
C PHE A 141 -3.09 4.90 -6.12
N VAL A 142 -1.85 4.97 -5.62
CA VAL A 142 -1.08 3.77 -5.26
C VAL A 142 -1.80 2.93 -4.19
N ASP A 143 -2.44 3.56 -3.21
CA ASP A 143 -3.20 2.83 -2.19
C ASP A 143 -4.37 2.06 -2.79
N ARG A 144 -5.02 2.61 -3.82
CA ARG A 144 -6.08 1.92 -4.58
C ARG A 144 -5.53 0.77 -5.41
N LEU A 145 -4.42 0.97 -6.13
CA LEU A 145 -3.75 -0.09 -6.90
C LEU A 145 -3.33 -1.26 -6.00
N VAL A 146 -2.66 -0.98 -4.88
CA VAL A 146 -2.24 -1.99 -3.91
C VAL A 146 -3.44 -2.73 -3.34
N THR A 147 -4.54 -2.02 -3.05
CA THR A 147 -5.78 -2.63 -2.59
C THR A 147 -6.37 -3.56 -3.64
N HIS A 148 -6.48 -3.10 -4.90
CA HIS A 148 -6.96 -3.91 -6.02
C HIS A 148 -6.13 -5.20 -6.19
N GLU A 149 -4.80 -5.11 -6.18
CA GLU A 149 -3.93 -6.27 -6.30
C GLU A 149 -4.11 -7.27 -5.14
N ARG A 150 -4.28 -6.78 -3.92
CA ARG A 150 -4.56 -7.63 -2.75
C ARG A 150 -5.94 -8.28 -2.84
N GLU A 151 -6.93 -7.55 -3.32
CA GLU A 151 -8.29 -8.07 -3.55
C GLU A 151 -8.28 -9.23 -4.54
N THR A 152 -7.60 -9.04 -5.68
CA THR A 152 -7.39 -10.09 -6.68
C THR A 152 -6.59 -11.28 -6.13
N LEU A 153 -5.53 -11.04 -5.34
CA LEU A 153 -4.74 -12.09 -4.70
C LEU A 153 -5.59 -13.03 -3.84
N PHE A 154 -6.55 -12.47 -3.10
CA PHE A 154 -7.46 -13.21 -2.25
C PHE A 154 -8.78 -13.57 -2.94
N GLY A 155 -8.83 -13.54 -4.27
CA GLY A 155 -9.99 -13.95 -5.07
C GLY A 155 -11.27 -13.19 -4.74
N GLN A 156 -11.14 -11.95 -4.26
CA GLN A 156 -12.29 -11.08 -3.99
C GLN A 156 -12.61 -10.29 -5.24
N GLU A 157 -13.90 -10.09 -5.53
CA GLU A 157 -14.34 -9.15 -6.56
C GLU A 157 -13.82 -7.74 -6.19
N PRO A 158 -12.96 -7.11 -7.02
CA PRO A 158 -12.32 -5.85 -6.66
C PRO A 158 -13.31 -4.70 -6.40
N THR A 159 -12.98 -3.81 -5.46
CA THR A 159 -13.82 -2.65 -5.13
C THR A 159 -13.83 -1.59 -6.24
N VAL A 160 -12.78 -1.60 -7.07
CA VAL A 160 -12.58 -0.73 -8.23
C VAL A 160 -12.20 -1.63 -9.40
N THR A 161 -12.74 -1.39 -10.60
CA THR A 161 -12.38 -2.19 -11.77
C THR A 161 -11.05 -1.74 -12.39
N GLU A 162 -10.45 -2.60 -13.22
CA GLU A 162 -9.21 -2.25 -13.94
C GLU A 162 -9.41 -1.06 -14.88
N GLU A 163 -10.57 -0.96 -15.55
CA GLU A 163 -10.91 0.17 -16.43
C GLU A 163 -10.90 1.49 -15.66
N LYS A 164 -11.51 1.50 -14.47
CA LYS A 164 -11.55 2.70 -13.62
C LYS A 164 -10.17 3.07 -13.10
N LEU A 165 -9.31 2.11 -12.80
CA LEU A 165 -7.92 2.39 -12.42
C LEU A 165 -7.13 2.99 -13.59
N ASN A 166 -7.39 2.56 -14.82
CA ASN A 166 -6.77 3.13 -16.01
C ASN A 166 -7.26 4.56 -16.28
N GLU A 167 -8.56 4.83 -16.15
CA GLU A 167 -9.12 6.19 -16.25
C GLU A 167 -8.51 7.13 -15.18
N GLU A 168 -8.40 6.66 -13.93
CA GLU A 168 -7.78 7.43 -12.85
C GLU A 168 -6.28 7.66 -13.09
N LEU A 169 -5.58 6.71 -13.73
CA LEU A 169 -4.18 6.87 -14.13
C LEU A 169 -4.02 7.95 -15.21
N GLU A 170 -4.89 7.96 -16.22
CA GLU A 170 -4.89 8.98 -17.26
C GLU A 170 -5.20 10.38 -16.68
N GLU A 171 -6.17 10.48 -15.75
CA GLU A 171 -6.45 11.74 -15.06
C GLU A 171 -5.25 12.18 -14.20
N LEU A 172 -4.62 11.24 -13.49
CA LEU A 172 -3.43 11.49 -12.68
C LEU A 172 -2.30 12.02 -13.57
N GLN A 173 -2.04 11.40 -14.72
CA GLN A 173 -1.08 11.90 -15.71
C GLN A 173 -1.48 13.31 -16.20
N GLY A 174 -2.74 13.53 -16.57
CA GLY A 174 -3.19 14.85 -16.99
C GLY A 174 -3.02 15.95 -15.92
N ARG A 175 -3.00 15.59 -14.63
CA ARG A 175 -2.82 16.53 -13.51
C ARG A 175 -1.37 16.72 -13.05
N LEU A 176 -0.52 15.73 -13.27
CA LEU A 176 0.89 15.77 -12.87
C LEU A 176 1.80 16.37 -13.96
N PHE A 177 1.34 16.39 -15.21
CA PHE A 177 2.12 16.76 -16.40
C PHE A 177 1.82 18.20 -16.90
N VAL A 178 1.15 19.04 -16.09
CA VAL A 178 0.81 20.45 -16.40
C VAL A 178 1.64 21.41 -15.56
#